data_AF-A0A7J6WIP7-F1
#
_entry.id   AF-A0A7J6WIP7-F1
#
_cell.length_a   1.000
_cell.length_b   1.000
_cell.length_c   1.000
_cell.angle_alpha   90.00
_cell.angle_beta   90.00
_cell.angle_gamma   90.00
#
_symmetry.space_group_name_H-M   'P 1'
#
loop_
_entity.id
_entity.type
_entity.pdbx_description
1 polymer ?
#
loop_
_entity_poly.entity_id
_entity_poly.type
_entity_poly.pdbx_seq_one_letter_code
_entity_poly.pdbx_strand_id
1 'polypeptide(L)'
;MVGARFGKECAHVYNSCRRDFLEESISRLGLKKLSSEEVQKMACSDLEDEIEKWIKGMNVALKILFPSERRLCDWIFFGLSVAADLSFMEFYRGIAIQLLNFADGVAISSISPERLFKVLDVFECLRDLMLEFDEERCFFR
;
A
#
# COMPACT_ATOMS: atom_id res chain seq x y z
N MET A 1 18.92 17.65 15.47
CA MET A 1 18.96 17.76 14.01
C MET A 1 20.09 16.88 13.50
N VAL A 2 19.74 15.88 12.69
CA VAL A 2 20.69 14.98 12.04
C VAL A 2 21.65 15.83 11.20
N GLY A 3 22.86 16.06 11.71
CA GLY A 3 23.92 16.68 10.92
C GLY A 3 24.14 15.83 9.67
N ALA A 4 24.44 16.49 8.54
CA ALA A 4 24.46 15.94 7.18
C ALA A 4 25.27 14.64 6.94
N ARG A 5 25.94 14.10 7.97
CA ARG A 5 26.67 12.83 7.94
C ARG A 5 25.89 11.60 8.40
N PHE A 6 24.75 11.74 9.07
CA PHE A 6 23.98 10.57 9.60
C PHE A 6 22.64 10.32 8.90
N GLY A 7 22.37 11.02 7.79
CA GLY A 7 21.08 10.93 7.08
C GLY A 7 20.79 9.52 6.55
N LYS A 8 21.82 8.80 6.07
CA LYS A 8 21.68 7.45 5.52
C LYS A 8 21.44 6.41 6.59
N GLU A 9 22.18 6.50 7.69
CA GLU A 9 22.06 5.62 8.85
C GLU A 9 20.70 5.81 9.52
N CYS A 10 20.25 7.07 9.64
CA CYS A 10 18.92 7.38 10.15
C CYS A 10 17.82 6.82 9.23
N ALA A 11 17.95 6.99 7.91
CA ALA A 11 17.01 6.42 6.94
C ALA A 11 16.97 4.90 7.01
N HIS A 12 18.12 4.25 7.14
CA HIS A 12 18.17 2.79 7.28
C HIS A 12 17.44 2.30 8.54
N VAL A 13 17.71 2.89 9.71
CA VAL A 13 17.02 2.52 10.96
C VAL A 13 15.53 2.81 10.87
N TYR A 14 15.16 3.98 10.33
CA TYR A 14 13.77 4.35 10.11
C TYR A 14 13.04 3.33 9.23
N ASN A 15 13.58 3.01 8.05
CA ASN A 15 12.97 2.08 7.11
C ASN A 15 12.86 0.66 7.70
N SER A 16 13.82 0.23 8.53
CA SER A 16 13.73 -1.04 9.24
C SER A 16 12.56 -1.06 10.22
N CYS A 17 12.43 -0.05 11.09
CA CYS A 17 11.31 0.04 12.02
C CYS A 17 9.96 0.15 11.30
N ARG A 18 9.94 0.84 10.15
CA ARG A 18 8.73 1.00 9.34
C ARG A 18 8.27 -0.29 8.68
N ARG A 19 9.18 -1.22 8.39
CA ARG A 19 8.84 -2.55 7.88
C ARG A 19 8.03 -3.36 8.88
N ASP A 20 8.44 -3.35 10.15
CA ASP A 20 7.75 -4.08 11.21
C ASP A 20 6.36 -3.47 11.48
N PHE A 21 6.30 -2.12 11.56
CA PHE A 21 5.04 -1.40 11.67
C PHE A 21 4.08 -1.69 10.50
N LEU A 22 4.62 -1.81 9.30
CA LEU A 22 3.85 -2.12 8.12
C LEU A 22 3.23 -3.53 8.20
N GLU A 23 4.03 -4.53 8.57
CA GLU A 23 3.56 -5.91 8.72
C GLU A 23 2.44 -6.02 9.78
N GLU A 24 2.59 -5.30 10.89
CA GLU A 24 1.55 -5.21 11.92
C GLU A 24 0.29 -4.50 11.39
N SER A 25 0.46 -3.38 10.67
CA SER A 25 -0.66 -2.61 10.12
C SER A 25 -1.48 -3.43 9.12
N ILE A 26 -0.81 -4.16 8.22
CA ILE A 26 -1.46 -5.05 7.25
C ILE A 26 -2.22 -6.17 7.97
N SER A 27 -1.59 -6.78 8.98
CA SER A 27 -2.21 -7.82 9.80
C SER A 27 -3.47 -7.31 10.51
N ARG A 28 -3.42 -6.08 11.06
CA ARG A 28 -4.56 -5.44 11.75
C ARG A 28 -5.70 -5.04 10.80
N LEU A 29 -5.37 -4.74 9.55
CA LEU A 29 -6.36 -4.50 8.50
C LEU A 29 -7.00 -5.79 7.99
N GLY A 30 -6.55 -6.96 8.47
CA GLY A 30 -7.04 -8.26 8.03
C GLY A 30 -6.61 -8.60 6.61
N LEU A 31 -5.63 -7.88 6.06
CA LEU A 31 -5.07 -8.15 4.76
C LEU A 31 -4.13 -9.35 4.88
N LYS A 32 -4.51 -10.46 4.27
CA LYS A 32 -3.65 -11.63 4.19
C LYS A 32 -2.57 -11.39 3.14
N LYS A 33 -1.35 -11.83 3.44
CA LYS A 33 -0.26 -11.89 2.46
C LYS A 33 -0.47 -13.09 1.54
N LEU A 34 -1.44 -12.96 0.64
CA LEU A 34 -1.80 -14.00 -0.31
C LEU A 34 -0.87 -13.93 -1.53
N SER A 35 -0.42 -15.10 -1.99
CA SER A 35 0.21 -15.22 -3.30
C SER A 35 -0.85 -15.17 -4.41
N SER A 36 -0.44 -14.82 -5.63
CA SER A 36 -1.33 -14.82 -6.80
C SER A 36 -1.97 -16.20 -7.00
N GLU A 37 -1.21 -17.28 -6.77
CA GLU A 37 -1.69 -18.66 -6.87
C GLU A 37 -2.72 -19.03 -5.78
N GLU A 38 -2.57 -18.49 -4.56
CA GLU A 38 -3.52 -18.72 -3.46
C GLU A 38 -4.86 -18.03 -3.75
N VAL A 39 -4.83 -16.81 -4.28
CA VAL A 39 -6.03 -16.07 -4.70
C VAL A 39 -6.76 -16.82 -5.82
N GLN A 40 -6.04 -17.34 -6.81
CA GLN A 40 -6.63 -18.06 -7.94
C GLN A 40 -7.39 -19.33 -7.53
N LYS A 41 -6.88 -20.06 -6.53
CA LYS A 41 -7.45 -21.34 -6.06
C LYS A 41 -8.56 -21.17 -5.03
N MET A 42 -8.84 -19.94 -4.60
CA MET A 42 -9.83 -19.63 -3.57
C MET A 42 -11.27 -19.90 -4.06
N ALA A 43 -12.14 -20.34 -3.15
CA ALA A 43 -13.57 -20.48 -3.42
C ALA A 43 -14.20 -19.09 -3.68
N CYS A 44 -15.29 -19.05 -4.46
CA CYS A 44 -15.88 -17.78 -4.87
C CYS A 44 -16.38 -16.95 -3.67
N SER A 45 -17.03 -17.56 -2.68
CA SER A 45 -17.48 -16.86 -1.48
C SER A 45 -16.33 -16.28 -0.65
N ASP A 46 -15.26 -17.06 -0.46
CA ASP A 46 -14.09 -16.61 0.31
C ASP A 46 -13.36 -15.46 -0.40
N LEU A 47 -13.33 -15.49 -1.73
CA LEU A 47 -12.73 -14.42 -2.54
C LEU A 47 -13.50 -13.10 -2.38
N GLU A 48 -14.83 -13.14 -2.29
CA GLU A 48 -15.65 -11.95 -2.07
C GLU A 48 -15.34 -11.28 -0.73
N ASP A 49 -15.25 -12.08 0.35
CA ASP A 49 -14.89 -11.58 1.68
C ASP A 49 -13.48 -10.98 1.70
N GLU A 50 -12.52 -11.60 1.00
CA GLU A 50 -11.16 -11.07 0.90
C GLU A 50 -11.09 -9.80 0.03
N ILE A 51 -11.89 -9.68 -1.03
CA ILE A 51 -11.98 -8.45 -1.83
C ILE A 51 -12.55 -7.30 -0.99
N GLU A 52 -13.59 -7.55 -0.19
CA GLU A 52 -14.15 -6.50 0.68
C GLU A 52 -13.12 -6.02 1.72
N LYS A 53 -12.38 -6.94 2.34
CA LYS A 53 -11.27 -6.60 3.25
C LYS A 53 -10.17 -5.84 2.52
N TRP A 54 -9.83 -6.26 1.30
CA TRP A 54 -8.83 -5.60 0.47
C TRP A 54 -9.22 -4.16 0.14
N ILE A 55 -10.47 -3.92 -0.29
CA ILE A 55 -10.99 -2.57 -0.57
C ILE A 55 -10.95 -1.69 0.68
N LYS A 56 -11.34 -2.23 1.85
CA LYS A 56 -11.26 -1.50 3.13
C LYS A 56 -9.82 -1.17 3.52
N GLY A 57 -8.92 -2.15 3.39
CA GLY A 57 -7.49 -1.97 3.66
C GLY A 57 -6.85 -0.94 2.74
N MET A 58 -7.20 -0.95 1.45
CA MET A 58 -6.77 0.04 0.47
C MET A 58 -7.22 1.45 0.86
N ASN A 59 -8.50 1.62 1.23
CA ASN A 59 -9.01 2.91 1.69
C ASN A 59 -8.26 3.44 2.92
N VAL A 60 -7.92 2.57 3.89
CA VAL A 60 -7.13 2.98 5.06
C VAL A 60 -5.70 3.32 4.67
N ALA A 61 -5.08 2.54 3.79
CA ALA A 61 -3.74 2.81 3.30
C ALA A 61 -3.67 4.20 2.65
N LEU A 62 -4.65 4.51 1.82
CA LEU A 62 -4.76 5.79 1.13
C LEU A 62 -5.05 6.97 2.04
N LYS A 63 -6.14 6.90 2.79
CA LYS A 63 -6.66 8.07 3.51
C LYS A 63 -5.92 8.32 4.81
N ILE A 64 -5.17 7.34 5.31
CA ILE A 64 -4.54 7.39 6.62
C ILE A 64 -3.05 7.08 6.53
N LEU A 65 -2.65 5.90 6.03
CA LEU A 65 -1.25 5.46 6.15
C LEU A 65 -0.30 6.31 5.29
N PHE A 66 -0.57 6.51 4.00
CA PHE A 66 0.32 7.27 3.13
C PHE A 66 0.47 8.75 3.54
N PRO A 67 -0.61 9.50 3.83
CA PRO A 67 -0.47 10.88 4.28
C PRO A 67 0.24 11.00 5.63
N SER A 68 -0.02 10.07 6.55
CA SER A 68 0.64 10.05 7.86
C SER A 68 2.12 9.72 7.73
N GLU A 69 2.48 8.76 6.86
CA GLU A 69 3.88 8.42 6.61
C GLU A 69 4.61 9.58 5.96
N ARG A 70 3.99 10.24 4.96
CA ARG A 70 4.61 11.38 4.30
C ARG A 70 4.97 12.48 5.29
N ARG A 71 4.01 12.85 6.14
CA ARG A 71 4.23 13.85 7.20
C ARG A 71 5.34 13.44 8.16
N LEU A 72 5.43 12.15 8.50
CA LEU A 72 6.48 11.68 9.39
C LEU A 72 7.86 11.72 8.73
N CYS A 73 7.97 11.30 7.46
CA CYS A 73 9.20 11.43 6.69
C CYS A 73 9.66 12.89 6.61
N ASP A 74 8.76 13.80 6.24
CA ASP A 74 9.08 15.24 6.12
C ASP A 74 9.52 15.84 7.47
N TRP A 75 8.93 15.36 8.58
CA TRP A 75 9.29 15.82 9.93
C TRP A 75 10.62 15.26 10.42
N ILE A 76 10.87 13.96 10.26
CA ILE A 76 12.11 13.29 10.71
C ILE A 76 13.32 13.75 9.89
N PHE A 77 13.13 13.86 8.57
CA PHE A 77 14.18 14.25 7.63
C PHE A 77 14.09 15.74 7.27
N PHE A 78 13.62 16.57 8.20
CA PHE A 78 13.54 18.02 7.98
C PHE A 78 14.90 18.59 7.54
N GLY A 79 14.93 19.27 6.39
CA GLY A 79 16.16 19.78 5.76
C GLY A 79 16.93 18.76 4.91
N LEU A 80 16.44 17.53 4.78
CA LEU A 80 17.00 16.42 3.99
C LEU A 80 15.93 15.83 3.05
N SER A 81 15.40 16.63 2.12
CA SER A 81 14.27 16.24 1.25
C SER A 81 14.48 14.91 0.51
N VAL A 82 15.69 14.67 -0.01
CA VAL A 82 16.04 13.41 -0.69
C VAL A 82 15.89 12.20 0.23
N ALA A 83 16.25 12.32 1.52
CA ALA A 83 16.08 11.23 2.46
C ALA A 83 14.60 11.01 2.81
N ALA A 84 13.82 12.09 2.96
CA ALA A 84 12.39 12.03 3.18
C ALA A 84 11.67 11.30 2.03
N ASP A 85 11.96 11.69 0.79
CA ASP A 85 11.35 11.10 -0.41
C ASP A 85 11.73 9.62 -0.58
N LEU A 86 13.00 9.27 -0.37
CA LEU A 86 13.46 7.88 -0.47
C LEU A 86 12.83 6.98 0.61
N SER A 87 12.78 7.44 1.86
CA SER A 87 12.14 6.70 2.94
C SER A 87 10.63 6.54 2.73
N PHE A 88 9.94 7.59 2.30
CA PHE A 88 8.52 7.52 1.94
C PHE A 88 8.29 6.53 0.78
N MET A 89 9.13 6.58 -0.25
CA MET A 89 9.03 5.68 -1.39
C MET A 89 9.26 4.21 -1.00
N GLU A 90 10.19 3.92 -0.09
CA GLU A 90 10.42 2.56 0.41
C GLU A 90 9.19 2.03 1.17
N PHE A 91 8.59 2.86 2.04
CA PHE A 91 7.35 2.51 2.74
C PHE A 91 6.19 2.26 1.77
N TYR A 92 5.97 3.20 0.84
CA TYR A 92 4.94 3.10 -0.18
C TYR A 92 5.10 1.81 -1.00
N ARG A 93 6.32 1.52 -1.45
CA ARG A 93 6.63 0.32 -2.23
C ARG A 93 6.31 -0.97 -1.47
N GLY A 94 6.57 -0.99 -0.16
CA GLY A 94 6.24 -2.14 0.70
C GLY A 94 4.75 -2.47 0.70
N ILE A 95 3.89 -1.44 0.81
CA ILE A 95 2.43 -1.58 0.75
C ILE A 95 1.96 -1.93 -0.66
N ALA A 96 2.43 -1.17 -1.66
CA ALA A 96 1.97 -1.27 -3.04
C ALA A 96 2.19 -2.66 -3.63
N ILE A 97 3.35 -3.30 -3.37
CA ILE A 97 3.62 -4.66 -3.85
C ILE A 97 2.59 -5.65 -3.32
N GLN A 98 2.25 -5.60 -2.03
CA GLN A 98 1.30 -6.54 -1.44
C GLN A 98 -0.11 -6.35 -2.01
N LEU A 99 -0.54 -5.10 -2.15
CA LEU A 99 -1.86 -4.79 -2.69
C LEU A 99 -1.97 -5.18 -4.17
N LEU A 100 -0.93 -4.92 -4.97
CA LEU A 100 -0.90 -5.27 -6.38
C LEU A 100 -0.83 -6.78 -6.60
N ASN A 101 -0.10 -7.54 -5.77
CA ASN A 101 -0.07 -9.00 -5.88
C ASN A 101 -1.46 -9.62 -5.69
N PHE A 102 -2.26 -9.09 -4.77
CA PHE A 102 -3.64 -9.52 -4.60
C PHE A 102 -4.48 -9.17 -5.83
N ALA A 103 -4.41 -7.93 -6.31
CA ALA A 103 -5.15 -7.49 -7.49
C ALA A 103 -4.80 -8.31 -8.74
N ASP A 104 -3.53 -8.64 -8.93
CA ASP A 104 -3.05 -9.52 -10.01
C ASP A 104 -3.65 -10.93 -9.89
N GLY A 105 -3.65 -11.51 -8.69
CA GLY A 105 -4.30 -12.80 -8.43
C GLY A 105 -5.80 -12.79 -8.75
N VAL A 106 -6.51 -11.72 -8.36
CA VAL A 106 -7.93 -11.54 -8.68
C VAL A 106 -8.14 -11.43 -10.18
N ALA A 107 -7.34 -10.62 -10.87
CA ALA A 107 -7.44 -10.41 -12.31
C ALA A 107 -7.21 -11.71 -13.11
N ILE A 108 -6.27 -12.56 -12.70
CA ILE A 108 -6.02 -13.85 -13.37
C ILE A 108 -7.11 -14.88 -13.06
N SER A 109 -7.76 -14.81 -11.89
CA SER A 109 -8.78 -15.78 -11.47
C SER A 109 -10.12 -15.70 -12.22
N SER A 110 -10.28 -14.73 -13.13
CA SER A 110 -11.56 -14.39 -13.77
C SER A 110 -11.99 -15.39 -14.85
N ILE A 111 -12.68 -16.46 -14.44
CA ILE A 111 -13.20 -17.49 -15.37
C ILE A 111 -14.74 -17.50 -15.42
N SER A 112 -15.43 -16.93 -14.41
CA SER A 112 -16.89 -16.86 -14.35
C SER A 112 -17.41 -15.41 -14.40
N PRO A 113 -18.66 -15.18 -14.89
CA PRO A 113 -19.25 -13.85 -14.94
C PRO A 113 -19.41 -13.21 -13.54
N GLU A 114 -19.63 -14.02 -12.50
CA GLU A 114 -19.66 -13.55 -11.10
C GLU A 114 -18.31 -12.96 -10.67
N ARG A 115 -17.20 -13.62 -11.04
CA ARG A 115 -15.84 -13.12 -10.75
C ARG A 115 -15.50 -11.87 -11.57
N LEU A 116 -16.08 -11.68 -12.74
CA LEU A 116 -15.84 -10.50 -13.57
C LEU A 116 -16.33 -9.21 -12.90
N PHE A 117 -17.52 -9.22 -12.29
CA PHE A 117 -18.01 -8.06 -11.55
C PHE A 117 -17.09 -7.72 -10.37
N LYS A 118 -16.52 -8.73 -9.71
CA LYS A 118 -15.58 -8.53 -8.60
C LYS A 118 -14.23 -7.97 -9.05
N VAL A 119 -13.76 -8.37 -10.22
CA VAL A 119 -12.61 -7.74 -10.87
C VAL A 119 -12.89 -6.26 -11.13
N LEU A 120 -14.09 -5.91 -11.59
CA LEU A 120 -14.49 -4.51 -11.78
C LEU A 120 -14.46 -3.74 -10.46
N ASP A 121 -14.98 -4.27 -9.35
CA ASP A 121 -14.92 -3.60 -8.04
C ASP A 121 -13.47 -3.28 -7.63
N VAL A 122 -12.53 -4.21 -7.86
CA VAL A 122 -11.09 -3.99 -7.61
C VAL A 122 -10.53 -2.92 -8.55
N PHE A 123 -10.88 -2.96 -9.84
CA PHE A 123 -10.46 -1.94 -10.81
C PHE A 123 -11.00 -0.55 -10.49
N GLU A 124 -12.25 -0.44 -10.04
CA GLU A 124 -12.83 0.84 -9.62
C GLU A 124 -12.08 1.41 -8.43
N CYS A 125 -11.80 0.58 -7.42
CA CYS A 125 -11.00 0.99 -6.27
C CYS A 125 -9.57 1.43 -6.68
N LEU A 126 -8.92 0.71 -7.61
CA LEU A 126 -7.61 1.09 -8.15
C LEU A 126 -7.65 2.37 -9.02
N ARG A 127 -8.74 2.61 -9.74
CA ARG A 127 -8.93 3.83 -10.53
C ARG A 127 -9.10 5.03 -9.59
N ASP A 128 -9.94 4.89 -8.58
CA ASP A 128 -10.19 5.95 -7.60
C ASP A 128 -8.90 6.26 -6.82
N LEU A 129 -8.12 5.23 -6.48
CA LEU A 129 -6.73 5.31 -5.97
C LEU A 129 -5.83 6.15 -6.88
N MET A 130 -5.79 5.86 -8.18
CA MET A 130 -4.95 6.59 -9.13
C MET A 130 -5.35 8.06 -9.23
N LEU A 131 -6.65 8.38 -9.15
CA LEU A 131 -7.14 9.75 -9.17
C LEU A 131 -6.75 10.52 -7.90
N GLU A 132 -6.91 9.92 -6.72
CA GLU A 132 -6.47 10.55 -5.47
C GLU A 132 -4.95 10.83 -5.46
N PHE A 133 -4.13 9.94 -6.02
CA PHE A 133 -2.69 10.18 -6.16
C PHE A 133 -2.35 11.31 -7.14
N ASP A 134 -3.08 11.45 -8.24
CA ASP A 134 -2.84 12.52 -9.21
C ASP A 134 -3.35 13.88 -8.70
N GLU A 135 -4.39 13.89 -7.87
CA GLU A 135 -4.80 15.08 -7.11
C GLU A 135 -3.80 15.43 -6.01
N GLU A 136 -3.24 14.45 -5.29
CA GLU A 136 -2.17 14.68 -4.31
C GLU A 136 -0.87 15.17 -4.96
N ARG A 137 -0.61 14.88 -6.25
CA ARG A 137 0.50 15.53 -6.98
C ARG A 137 0.36 17.06 -7.03
N CYS A 138 -0.86 17.61 -6.90
CA CYS A 138 -1.05 19.06 -6.75
C CYS A 138 -0.67 19.57 -5.35
N PHE A 139 -0.61 18.71 -4.33
CA PHE A 139 -0.08 19.01 -2.99
C PHE A 139 1.42 18.74 -2.85
N PHE A 140 2.02 17.97 -3.77
CA PHE A 140 3.45 17.66 -3.81
C PHE A 140 4.30 18.64 -4.64
N ARG A 141 3.80 19.87 -4.89
CA ARG A 141 4.58 20.94 -5.52
C ARG A 141 4.75 22.14 -4.60
#